data_AF-A0A9P5P6J9-F1
#
_entry.id   AF-A0A9P5P6J9-F1
#
_cell.length_a   1.000
_cell.length_b   1.000
_cell.length_c   1.000
_cell.angle_alpha   90.00
_cell.angle_beta   90.00
_cell.angle_gamma   90.00
#
_symmetry.space_group_name_H-M   'P 1'
#
loop_
_entity.id
_entity.type
_entity.pdbx_description
1 polymer ?
#
loop_
_entity_poly.entity_id
_entity_poly.type
_entity_poly.pdbx_seq_one_letter_code
_entity_poly.pdbx_strand_id
1 'polypeptide(L)'
;FNIWLTYSLLSDERHRFHYNLSDVSKLSRNGMVEGFKLDSSAKPDPVCEPCFGGKMHANPFPVGGMIYTKFLELVHMDVHDTGVVSPSGYRYWIPFI
;
A
#
# COMPACT_ATOMS: atom_id res chain seq x y z
N PHE A 1 -10.77 17.11 -17.33
CA PHE A 1 -9.81 18.00 -18.01
C PHE A 1 -8.43 17.73 -17.44
N ASN A 2 -7.56 17.17 -18.28
CA ASN A 2 -6.21 16.72 -17.93
C ASN A 2 -5.33 17.88 -17.46
N ILE A 3 -4.82 17.83 -16.23
CA ILE A 3 -3.77 18.75 -15.78
C ILE A 3 -2.42 18.05 -15.95
N TRP A 4 -1.92 18.13 -17.18
CA TRP A 4 -0.48 18.15 -17.44
C TRP A 4 -0.05 19.61 -17.28
N LEU A 5 0.44 20.01 -16.10
CA LEU A 5 1.15 21.28 -15.95
C LEU A 5 2.65 20.99 -15.84
N THR A 6 3.23 21.03 -17.03
CA THR A 6 4.59 21.41 -17.41
C THR A 6 5.49 21.97 -16.30
N TYR A 7 6.53 21.21 -15.96
CA TYR A 7 7.84 21.75 -15.59
C TYR A 7 8.83 21.34 -16.66
N SER A 8 9.11 22.27 -17.55
CA SER A 8 10.10 22.13 -18.60
C SER A 8 11.42 22.74 -18.13
N LEU A 9 12.22 21.96 -17.43
CA LEU A 9 13.69 22.07 -17.48
C LEU A 9 14.30 20.67 -17.45
N LEU A 10 14.86 20.29 -18.60
CA LEU A 10 15.91 19.28 -18.81
C LEU A 10 15.51 17.79 -18.74
N SER A 11 15.18 17.27 -19.93
CA SER A 11 15.59 15.95 -20.46
C SER A 11 15.95 14.84 -19.46
N ASP A 12 14.98 14.01 -19.06
CA ASP A 12 15.07 12.53 -19.10
C ASP A 12 13.72 11.92 -18.67
N GLU A 13 13.21 10.95 -19.42
CA GLU A 13 11.89 10.33 -19.26
C GLU A 13 11.76 9.37 -18.06
N ARG A 14 12.60 9.44 -17.00
CA ARG A 14 12.86 8.24 -16.20
C ARG A 14 12.54 8.17 -14.72
N HIS A 15 12.03 9.18 -14.02
CA HIS A 15 11.48 8.94 -12.67
C HIS A 15 10.49 10.03 -12.23
N ARG A 16 9.21 9.84 -12.56
CA ARG A 16 8.12 10.56 -11.89
C ARG A 16 7.89 9.93 -10.53
N PHE A 17 8.61 10.41 -9.51
CA PHE A 17 8.35 10.01 -8.13
C PHE A 17 7.05 10.63 -7.66
N HIS A 18 6.00 9.82 -7.56
CA HIS A 18 4.73 10.26 -6.99
C HIS A 18 4.85 10.40 -5.47
N TYR A 19 5.39 11.54 -5.04
CA TYR A 19 5.51 11.91 -3.63
C TYR A 19 4.16 12.26 -3.01
N ASN A 20 4.06 12.07 -1.70
CA ASN A 20 2.89 12.51 -0.95
C ASN A 20 2.76 14.04 -1.02
N LEU A 21 1.58 14.54 -1.37
CA LEU A 21 1.32 15.97 -1.51
C LEU A 21 1.62 16.76 -0.22
N SER A 22 1.35 16.18 0.95
CA SER A 22 1.62 16.82 2.24
C SER A 22 3.12 17.00 2.47
N ASP A 23 3.95 16.07 2.00
CA ASP A 23 5.40 16.17 2.15
C ASP A 23 5.99 17.19 1.16
N VAL A 24 5.50 17.20 -0.08
CA VAL A 24 5.85 18.27 -1.06
C VAL A 24 5.45 19.64 -0.52
N SER A 25 4.26 19.75 0.09
CA SER A 25 3.79 20.99 0.72
C SER A 25 4.68 21.41 1.89
N LYS A 26 5.13 20.46 2.73
CA LYS A 26 6.07 20.74 3.83
C LYS A 26 7.42 21.22 3.31
N LEU A 27 7.98 20.56 2.28
CA LEU A 27 9.27 20.94 1.69
C LEU A 27 9.24 22.38 1.15
N SER A 28 8.16 22.72 0.45
CA SER A 28 7.95 24.08 -0.06
C SER A 28 7.77 25.10 1.06
N ARG A 29 6.89 24.80 2.04
CA ARG A 29 6.56 25.75 3.11
C ARG A 29 7.75 26.03 4.02
N ASN A 30 8.58 25.02 4.26
CA ASN A 30 9.71 25.12 5.18
C ASN A 30 11.01 25.55 4.47
N GLY A 31 10.97 25.86 3.16
CA GLY A 31 12.15 26.27 2.40
C GLY A 31 13.27 25.23 2.38
N MET A 32 12.92 23.94 2.42
CA MET A 32 13.89 22.84 2.56
C MET A 32 14.55 22.42 1.24
N VAL A 33 14.17 23.07 0.12
CA VAL A 33 14.63 22.75 -1.22
C VAL A 33 14.92 24.03 -2.00
N GLU A 34 16.08 24.07 -2.66
CA GLU A 34 16.49 25.19 -3.51
C GLU A 34 15.99 24.98 -4.94
N GLY A 35 15.53 26.04 -5.61
CA GLY A 35 15.02 25.98 -6.98
C GLY A 35 13.61 25.39 -7.16
N PHE A 36 12.93 25.00 -6.07
CA PHE A 36 11.55 24.52 -6.12
C PHE A 36 10.58 25.69 -6.34
N LYS A 37 10.00 25.78 -7.55
CA LYS A 37 8.92 26.72 -7.88
C LYS A 37 7.64 25.95 -8.05
N LEU A 38 6.52 26.47 -7.54
CA LEU A 38 5.16 25.98 -7.80
C LEU A 38 4.50 26.90 -8.85
N ASP A 39 4.33 26.41 -10.08
CA ASP A 39 3.87 27.16 -11.26
C ASP A 39 2.34 27.15 -11.35
N SER A 40 1.68 26.32 -10.53
CA SER A 40 0.22 26.25 -10.45
C SER A 40 -0.25 26.40 -9.00
N SER A 41 -1.24 27.26 -8.81
CA SER A 41 -2.01 27.35 -7.56
C SER A 41 -3.24 26.43 -7.57
N ALA A 42 -3.44 25.64 -8.64
CA ALA A 42 -4.55 24.72 -8.75
C ALA A 42 -4.40 23.59 -7.72
N LYS A 43 -5.49 23.27 -7.02
CA LYS A 43 -5.49 22.13 -6.11
C LYS A 43 -5.34 20.84 -6.94
N PRO A 44 -4.30 20.03 -6.71
CA PRO A 44 -4.12 18.78 -7.43
C PRO A 44 -5.24 17.79 -7.07
N ASP A 45 -5.54 16.88 -7.99
CA ASP A 45 -6.51 15.81 -7.75
C ASP A 45 -6.11 15.03 -6.49
N PRO A 46 -7.01 14.87 -5.50
CA PRO A 46 -6.73 14.05 -4.32
C PRO A 46 -6.41 12.59 -4.67
N VAL A 47 -6.84 12.09 -5.84
CA VAL A 47 -6.63 10.72 -6.28
C VAL A 47 -5.67 10.69 -7.47
N CYS A 48 -4.57 9.95 -7.30
CA CYS A 48 -3.65 9.63 -8.39
C CYS A 48 -3.82 8.15 -8.72
N GLU A 49 -4.47 7.81 -9.85
CA GLU A 49 -4.75 6.42 -10.23
C GLU A 49 -3.50 5.50 -10.21
N PRO A 50 -2.32 5.93 -10.71
CA PRO A 50 -1.09 5.13 -10.56
C PRO A 50 -0.69 4.87 -9.10
N CYS A 51 -0.86 5.86 -8.20
CA CYS A 51 -0.61 5.66 -6.77
C CYS A 51 -1.67 4.79 -6.12
N PHE A 52 -2.92 4.89 -6.55
CA PHE A 52 -4.00 4.06 -6.06
C PHE A 52 -3.75 2.59 -6.42
N GLY A 53 -3.32 2.31 -7.66
CA GLY A 53 -2.98 0.95 -8.08
C GLY A 53 -1.69 0.41 -7.46
N GLY A 54 -0.70 1.26 -7.20
CA GLY A 54 0.65 0.81 -6.81
C GLY A 54 1.08 1.06 -5.36
N LYS A 55 0.42 1.98 -4.64
CA LYS A 55 0.77 2.40 -3.26
C LYS A 55 -0.39 2.28 -2.28
N MET A 56 -1.58 1.88 -2.74
CA MET A 56 -2.70 1.72 -1.83
C MET A 56 -2.50 0.47 -0.96
N HIS A 57 -2.75 0.67 0.32
CA HIS A 57 -2.86 -0.39 1.32
C HIS A 57 -4.29 -0.92 1.26
N ALA A 58 -4.48 -2.23 1.42
CA ALA A 58 -5.83 -2.78 1.51
C ALA A 58 -6.60 -2.04 2.61
N ASN A 59 -7.86 -1.71 2.33
CA ASN A 59 -8.73 -1.16 3.37
C ASN A 59 -8.73 -2.10 4.58
N PRO A 60 -8.79 -1.58 5.80
CA PRO A 60 -8.89 -2.43 6.99
C PRO A 60 -10.05 -3.41 6.82
N PHE A 61 -9.80 -4.68 7.14
CA PHE A 61 -10.87 -5.66 7.19
C PHE A 61 -11.90 -5.22 8.25
N PRO A 62 -13.20 -5.41 8.00
CA PRO A 62 -14.20 -5.17 9.03
C PRO A 62 -13.87 -6.02 10.25
N VAL A 63 -13.95 -5.41 11.44
CA VAL A 63 -13.76 -6.16 12.68
C VAL A 63 -14.94 -7.12 12.83
N GLY A 64 -14.67 -8.43 12.83
CA GLY A 64 -15.69 -9.45 13.07
C GLY A 64 -16.12 -9.45 14.55
N GLY A 65 -17.41 -9.64 14.79
CA GLY A 65 -18.01 -9.63 16.14
C GLY A 65 -18.17 -11.01 16.80
N MET A 66 -17.60 -12.07 16.23
CA MET A 66 -17.76 -13.42 16.77
C MET A 66 -16.73 -13.66 17.88
N ILE A 67 -17.22 -13.75 19.11
CA ILE A 67 -16.45 -14.20 20.28
C ILE A 67 -17.06 -15.53 20.72
N TYR A 68 -16.26 -16.58 20.69
CA TYR A 68 -16.65 -17.91 21.15
C TYR A 68 -16.27 -18.05 22.63
N THR A 69 -17.19 -18.51 23.45
CA THR A 69 -17.08 -18.52 24.93
C THR A 69 -17.13 -19.92 25.53
N LYS A 70 -17.58 -20.92 24.76
CA LYS A 70 -17.66 -22.31 25.21
C LYS A 70 -16.49 -23.13 24.65
N PHE A 71 -16.11 -24.15 25.40
CA PHE A 71 -15.09 -25.10 24.95
C PHE A 71 -15.53 -25.80 23.65
N LEU A 72 -14.65 -25.81 22.65
CA LEU A 72 -14.89 -26.38 21.31
C LEU A 72 -16.10 -25.79 20.56
N GLU A 73 -16.49 -24.55 20.86
CA GLU A 73 -17.56 -23.85 20.14
C GLU A 73 -17.17 -23.51 18.70
N LEU A 74 -15.88 -23.28 18.47
CA LEU A 74 -15.26 -23.17 17.16
C LEU A 74 -13.92 -23.90 17.20
N VAL A 75 -13.62 -24.64 16.14
CA VAL A 75 -12.28 -25.17 15.87
C VAL A 75 -11.87 -24.69 14.48
N HIS A 76 -10.76 -23.96 14.41
CA HIS A 76 -10.10 -23.63 13.16
C HIS A 76 -9.20 -24.79 12.75
N MET A 77 -9.35 -25.23 11.50
CA MET A 77 -8.46 -26.22 10.90
C MET A 77 -7.90 -25.63 9.62
N ASP A 78 -6.63 -25.89 9.38
CA ASP A 78 -5.97 -25.54 8.13
C ASP A 78 -5.17 -26.74 7.61
N VAL A 79 -4.80 -26.74 6.33
CA VAL A 79 -3.91 -27.74 5.74
C VAL A 79 -2.67 -27.03 5.26
N HIS A 80 -1.51 -27.47 5.74
CA HIS A 80 -0.24 -26.92 5.29
C HIS A 80 0.60 -27.98 4.58
N ASP A 81 1.11 -27.64 3.40
CA ASP A 81 2.12 -28.42 2.66
C ASP A 81 3.51 -28.08 3.18
N THR A 82 4.21 -29.08 3.70
CA THR A 82 5.57 -28.92 4.24
C THR A 82 6.63 -28.75 3.15
N GLY A 83 6.27 -28.95 1.87
CA GLY A 83 7.17 -28.84 0.72
C GLY A 83 8.16 -30.01 0.58
N VAL A 84 8.43 -30.74 1.66
CA VAL A 84 9.26 -31.95 1.71
C VAL A 84 8.56 -33.07 2.46
N VAL A 85 8.84 -34.31 2.06
CA VAL A 85 8.27 -35.51 2.69
C VAL A 85 8.99 -35.80 4.00
N SER A 86 8.23 -36.01 5.08
CA SER A 86 8.78 -36.38 6.38
C SER A 86 9.42 -37.78 6.36
N PRO A 87 10.25 -38.14 7.34
CA PRO A 87 10.84 -39.48 7.41
C PRO A 87 9.82 -40.63 7.36
N SER A 88 8.59 -40.38 7.84
CA SER A 88 7.49 -41.36 7.84
C SER A 88 6.61 -41.29 6.59
N GLY A 89 6.95 -40.46 5.60
CA GLY A 89 6.23 -40.38 4.32
C GLY A 89 5.11 -39.33 4.23
N TYR A 90 4.98 -38.44 5.21
CA TYR A 90 3.91 -37.42 5.22
C TYR A 90 4.36 -36.10 4.57
N ARG A 91 3.44 -35.42 3.86
CA ARG A 91 3.68 -34.12 3.21
C ARG A 91 2.78 -32.99 3.72
N TYR A 92 1.66 -33.34 4.34
CA TYR A 92 0.68 -32.37 4.82
C TYR A 92 0.52 -32.53 6.33
N TRP A 93 0.31 -31.41 7.02
CA TRP A 93 -0.12 -31.40 8.41
C TRP A 93 -1.36 -30.53 8.57
N ILE A 94 -2.22 -30.94 9.51
CA ILE A 94 -3.49 -30.29 9.80
C ILE A 94 -3.46 -29.81 11.25
N PRO A 95 -3.16 -28.52 11.51
CA PRO A 95 -3.35 -27.93 12.82
C PRO A 95 -4.84 -27.78 13.16
N PHE A 96 -5.17 -27.92 14.45
CA PHE A 96 -6.48 -27.64 15.03
C PHE A 96 -6.28 -26.58 16.12
N ILE A 97 -6.99 -25.45 16.01
CA ILE A 97 -6.87 -24.29 16.90
C ILE A 97 -8.25 -23.93 17.46
#